data_AF-A0A1Y0I7N6-F1
#
_entry.id   AF-A0A1Y0I7N6-F1
#
_cell.length_a   1.000
_cell.length_b   1.000
_cell.length_c   1.000
_cell.angle_alpha   90.00
_cell.angle_beta   90.00
_cell.angle_gamma   90.00
#
_symmetry.space_group_name_H-M   'P 1'
#
loop_
_entity.id
_entity.type
_entity.pdbx_description
1 polymer ?
#
loop_
_entity_poly.entity_id
_entity_poly.type
_entity_poly.pdbx_seq_one_letter_code
_entity_poly.pdbx_strand_id
1 'polypeptide(L)'
;MEELKNINELVNRQAVSCEHYNFKLPKSNAHISILRVKNGNSDAINSCINEYLYIEVNQLFELTKCHAFIFDVSNLITNEKADYHKILSNQIRRKHPIFLVGNTAISDTNFNLSTSCVDALNTASKMLKKYSHGGKYSPISESYYLEHRHAVNFDISKIGHNCLNWKINEQNIGAYVSMSGELPPGSAGYLDALEIKWLLRKVCILSKPRALVVDLSHLDYQWGDDLDLYPGNFWQPDSLIRFIIPHKLRSSYSGFVHENQMSENFASARQELESLIKGNGD
;
A
#
# COMPACT_ATOMS: atom_id res chain seq x y z
N MET A 1 20.34 -26.07 8.67
CA MET A 1 20.74 -25.08 7.65
C MET A 1 19.44 -24.38 7.25
N GLU A 2 19.19 -23.18 7.76
CA GLU A 2 17.90 -22.49 7.57
C GLU A 2 17.93 -21.64 6.30
N GLU A 3 16.86 -21.73 5.53
CA GLU A 3 16.75 -21.23 4.16
C GLU A 3 16.06 -19.85 4.18
N LEU A 4 16.81 -18.78 3.87
CA LEU A 4 16.20 -17.49 3.55
C LEU A 4 15.52 -17.62 2.19
N LYS A 5 14.20 -17.37 2.13
CA LYS A 5 13.44 -17.39 0.87
C LYS A 5 13.06 -16.00 0.44
N ASN A 6 13.17 -15.76 -0.86
CA ASN A 6 12.83 -14.48 -1.46
C ASN A 6 11.33 -14.22 -1.35
N ILE A 7 10.94 -13.12 -0.70
CA ILE A 7 9.54 -12.70 -0.55
C ILE A 7 8.93 -12.34 -1.91
N ASN A 8 9.76 -11.98 -2.90
CA ASN A 8 9.28 -11.63 -4.24
C ASN A 8 8.52 -12.80 -4.90
N GLU A 9 8.82 -14.06 -4.54
CA GLU A 9 8.03 -15.21 -5.01
C GLU A 9 6.63 -15.29 -4.38
N LEU A 10 6.46 -14.82 -3.13
CA LEU A 10 5.15 -14.70 -2.46
C LEU A 10 4.37 -13.51 -3.01
N VAL A 11 5.04 -12.40 -3.29
CA VAL A 11 4.47 -11.21 -3.95
C VAL A 11 4.03 -11.55 -5.38
N ASN A 12 4.79 -12.36 -6.11
CA ASN A 12 4.44 -12.80 -7.47
C ASN A 12 3.35 -13.89 -7.50
N ARG A 13 3.03 -14.50 -6.37
CA ARG A 13 1.84 -15.36 -6.17
C ARG A 13 0.63 -14.56 -5.71
N GLN A 14 0.57 -13.26 -6.04
CA GLN A 14 -0.58 -12.40 -5.80
C GLN A 14 -1.86 -13.10 -6.27
N ALA A 15 -2.79 -13.30 -5.33
CA ALA A 15 -4.11 -13.84 -5.64
C ALA A 15 -4.90 -12.90 -6.57
N VAL A 16 -4.51 -11.61 -6.62
CA VAL A 16 -5.16 -10.56 -7.39
C VAL A 16 -4.15 -9.62 -8.04
N SER A 17 -4.35 -9.28 -9.32
CA SER A 17 -3.63 -8.22 -10.03
C SER A 17 -4.48 -6.95 -10.14
N CYS A 18 -3.85 -5.79 -9.98
CA CYS A 18 -4.49 -4.48 -10.06
C CYS A 18 -3.86 -3.61 -11.16
N GLU A 19 -4.69 -2.76 -11.77
CA GLU A 19 -4.25 -1.67 -12.63
C GLU A 19 -4.69 -0.33 -12.06
N HIS A 20 -3.80 0.63 -12.21
CA HIS A 20 -3.97 1.97 -11.68
C HIS A 20 -4.09 2.95 -12.83
N TYR A 21 -5.14 3.76 -12.81
CA TYR A 21 -5.31 4.83 -13.77
C TYR A 21 -5.61 6.15 -13.06
N ASN A 22 -5.17 7.24 -13.67
CA ASN A 22 -5.61 8.58 -13.35
C ASN A 22 -6.37 9.14 -14.56
N PHE A 23 -7.50 9.79 -14.29
CA PHE A 23 -8.37 10.36 -15.30
C PHE A 23 -8.69 11.81 -14.95
N LYS A 24 -8.37 12.74 -15.86
CA LYS A 24 -8.76 14.14 -15.69
C LYS A 24 -10.12 14.37 -16.33
N LEU A 25 -11.06 14.93 -15.56
CA LEU A 25 -12.38 15.25 -16.10
C LEU A 25 -12.28 16.33 -17.20
N PRO A 26 -13.05 16.21 -18.30
CA PRO A 26 -13.05 17.20 -19.37
C PRO A 26 -13.40 18.59 -18.84
N LYS A 27 -12.66 19.61 -19.27
CA LYS A 27 -12.90 21.01 -18.88
C LYS A 27 -12.99 21.21 -17.36
N SER A 28 -12.25 20.42 -16.59
CA SER A 28 -12.28 20.43 -15.14
C SER A 28 -10.87 20.32 -14.55
N ASN A 29 -10.70 20.82 -13.32
CA ASN A 29 -9.49 20.58 -12.52
C ASN A 29 -9.62 19.32 -11.65
N ALA A 30 -10.75 18.60 -11.76
CA ALA A 30 -10.94 17.36 -11.05
C ALA A 30 -10.17 16.20 -11.70
N HIS A 31 -9.48 15.46 -10.84
CA HIS A 31 -8.78 14.22 -11.14
C HIS A 31 -9.50 13.05 -10.44
N ILE A 32 -9.64 11.94 -11.13
CA ILE A 32 -10.28 10.72 -10.64
C ILE A 32 -9.27 9.60 -10.72
N SER A 33 -9.05 8.93 -9.60
CA SER A 33 -8.21 7.74 -9.56
C SER A 33 -9.07 6.51 -9.72
N ILE A 34 -8.59 5.58 -10.53
CA ILE A 34 -9.29 4.35 -10.87
C ILE A 34 -8.38 3.19 -10.50
N LEU A 35 -8.85 2.34 -9.60
CA LEU A 35 -8.22 1.06 -9.28
C LEU A 35 -9.07 -0.03 -9.93
N ARG A 36 -8.51 -0.69 -10.95
CA ARG A 36 -9.17 -1.80 -11.64
C ARG A 36 -8.56 -3.13 -11.24
N VAL A 37 -9.40 -4.02 -10.73
CA VAL A 37 -9.00 -5.39 -10.41
C VAL A 37 -9.11 -6.24 -11.67
N LYS A 38 -8.00 -6.87 -12.08
CA LYS A 38 -7.91 -7.57 -13.38
C LYS A 38 -8.27 -9.05 -13.35
N ASN A 39 -7.84 -9.77 -12.33
CA ASN A 39 -8.12 -11.20 -12.14
C ASN A 39 -7.89 -11.57 -10.68
N GLY A 40 -8.80 -12.35 -10.10
CA GLY A 40 -8.61 -13.00 -8.81
C GLY A 40 -8.69 -14.52 -9.00
N ASN A 41 -7.67 -15.28 -8.61
CA ASN A 41 -7.78 -16.73 -8.68
C ASN A 41 -8.79 -17.21 -7.61
N SER A 42 -9.95 -17.68 -8.06
CA SER A 42 -11.17 -17.98 -7.28
C SER A 42 -10.94 -18.86 -6.05
N ASP A 43 -10.01 -19.81 -6.17
CA ASP A 43 -9.94 -20.94 -5.25
C ASP A 43 -9.08 -20.67 -4.00
N ALA A 44 -8.38 -19.53 -3.98
CA ALA A 44 -7.56 -19.10 -2.86
C ALA A 44 -7.87 -17.64 -2.49
N ILE A 45 -9.15 -17.33 -2.24
CA ILE A 45 -9.55 -16.08 -1.57
C ILE A 45 -9.05 -16.16 -0.13
N ASN A 46 -7.75 -15.91 0.01
CA ASN A 46 -7.01 -15.85 1.25
C ASN A 46 -7.49 -14.65 2.05
N SER A 47 -7.36 -14.76 3.37
CA SER A 47 -7.58 -13.70 4.37
C SER A 47 -6.68 -12.46 4.23
N CYS A 48 -6.01 -12.27 3.08
CA CYS A 48 -5.11 -11.14 2.81
C CYS A 48 -5.58 -10.26 1.65
N ILE A 49 -6.62 -10.65 0.89
CA ILE A 49 -7.08 -9.91 -0.29
C ILE A 49 -7.61 -8.52 0.08
N ASN A 50 -8.39 -8.43 1.16
CA ASN A 50 -8.96 -7.17 1.63
C ASN A 50 -7.86 -6.23 2.12
N GLU A 51 -6.86 -6.78 2.82
CA GLU A 51 -5.68 -6.06 3.30
C GLU A 51 -4.81 -5.56 2.15
N TYR A 52 -4.62 -6.39 1.12
CA TYR A 52 -3.86 -6.00 -0.07
C TYR A 52 -4.58 -4.90 -0.86
N LEU A 53 -5.88 -5.08 -1.16
CA LEU A 53 -6.68 -4.07 -1.84
C LEU A 53 -6.76 -2.77 -1.04
N TYR A 54 -6.83 -2.86 0.30
CA TYR A 54 -6.73 -1.69 1.17
C TYR A 54 -5.41 -0.95 0.96
N ILE A 55 -4.26 -1.64 0.89
CA ILE A 55 -2.98 -0.99 0.58
C ILE A 55 -3.05 -0.30 -0.79
N GLU A 56 -3.44 -1.01 -1.84
CA GLU A 56 -3.44 -0.48 -3.22
C GLU A 56 -4.33 0.77 -3.34
N VAL A 57 -5.51 0.76 -2.71
CA VAL A 57 -6.41 1.94 -2.63
C VAL A 57 -5.72 3.12 -1.96
N ASN A 58 -5.09 2.90 -0.80
CA ASN A 58 -4.46 3.99 -0.06
C ASN A 58 -3.19 4.50 -0.74
N GLN A 59 -2.39 3.62 -1.34
CA GLN A 59 -1.21 3.98 -2.14
C GLN A 59 -1.64 4.83 -3.34
N LEU A 60 -2.63 4.39 -4.11
CA LEU A 60 -3.15 5.17 -5.24
C LEU A 60 -3.61 6.55 -4.80
N PHE A 61 -4.37 6.61 -3.71
CA PHE A 61 -4.90 7.87 -3.20
C PHE A 61 -3.81 8.85 -2.73
N GLU A 62 -2.87 8.40 -1.90
CA GLU A 62 -1.80 9.24 -1.36
C GLU A 62 -0.88 9.79 -2.47
N LEU A 63 -0.70 9.04 -3.56
CA LEU A 63 0.18 9.43 -4.66
C LEU A 63 -0.49 10.32 -5.71
N THR A 64 -1.77 10.10 -6.00
CA THR A 64 -2.44 10.79 -7.13
C THR A 64 -3.20 12.05 -6.74
N LYS A 65 -3.44 12.29 -5.44
CA LYS A 65 -4.18 13.46 -4.93
C LYS A 65 -5.50 13.70 -5.69
N CYS A 66 -6.35 12.67 -5.76
CA CYS A 66 -7.59 12.72 -6.53
C CYS A 66 -8.77 13.33 -5.77
N HIS A 67 -9.80 13.68 -6.53
CA HIS A 67 -11.04 14.27 -6.03
C HIS A 67 -12.15 13.24 -5.82
N ALA A 68 -12.09 12.13 -6.57
CA ALA A 68 -12.97 10.98 -6.44
C ALA A 68 -12.20 9.69 -6.78
N PHE A 69 -12.74 8.57 -6.32
CA PHE A 69 -12.16 7.25 -6.51
C PHE A 69 -13.16 6.32 -7.20
N ILE A 70 -12.70 5.61 -8.23
CA ILE A 70 -13.46 4.52 -8.86
C ILE A 70 -12.75 3.22 -8.52
N PHE A 71 -13.47 2.32 -7.85
CA PHE A 71 -13.01 0.97 -7.58
C PHE A 71 -13.72 0.02 -8.54
N ASP A 72 -13.01 -0.44 -9.56
CA ASP A 72 -13.53 -1.37 -10.56
C ASP A 72 -13.21 -2.81 -10.18
N VAL A 73 -14.25 -3.50 -9.71
CA VAL A 73 -14.25 -4.90 -9.29
C VAL A 73 -15.05 -5.77 -10.25
N SER A 74 -15.38 -5.28 -11.44
CA SER A 74 -16.20 -5.99 -12.43
C SER A 74 -15.63 -7.35 -12.85
N ASN A 75 -14.31 -7.53 -12.77
CA ASN A 75 -13.64 -8.81 -13.11
C ASN A 75 -13.38 -9.73 -11.89
N LEU A 76 -13.84 -9.36 -10.68
CA LEU A 76 -13.75 -10.26 -9.52
C LEU A 76 -14.84 -11.32 -9.60
N ILE A 77 -14.42 -12.59 -9.69
CA ILE A 77 -15.32 -13.76 -9.85
C ILE A 77 -16.33 -13.88 -8.71
N THR A 78 -15.96 -13.46 -7.48
CA THR A 78 -16.89 -13.41 -6.33
C THR A 78 -16.79 -12.09 -5.57
N ASN A 79 -17.66 -11.14 -5.92
CA ASN A 79 -17.76 -9.85 -5.22
C ASN A 79 -18.25 -9.98 -3.76
N GLU A 80 -18.93 -11.07 -3.42
CA GLU A 80 -19.51 -11.31 -2.08
C GLU A 80 -18.47 -11.53 -0.98
N LYS A 81 -17.21 -11.81 -1.32
CA LYS A 81 -16.16 -12.11 -0.33
C LYS A 81 -15.30 -10.90 0.06
N ALA A 82 -15.45 -9.77 -0.65
CA ALA A 82 -14.68 -8.57 -0.36
C ALA A 82 -15.42 -7.68 0.65
N ASP A 83 -14.74 -7.29 1.72
CA ASP A 83 -15.25 -6.31 2.67
C ASP A 83 -14.90 -4.90 2.17
N TYR A 84 -15.76 -4.36 1.31
CA TYR A 84 -15.57 -3.05 0.69
C TYR A 84 -15.51 -1.91 1.72
N HIS A 85 -16.23 -2.04 2.85
CA HIS A 85 -16.12 -1.09 3.96
C HIS A 85 -14.73 -1.07 4.53
N LYS A 86 -14.15 -2.25 4.82
CA LYS A 86 -12.78 -2.35 5.30
C LYS A 86 -11.79 -1.77 4.30
N ILE A 87 -11.89 -2.17 3.03
CA ILE A 87 -11.00 -1.75 1.93
C ILE A 87 -11.03 -0.22 1.74
N LEU A 88 -12.22 0.37 1.75
CA LEU A 88 -12.44 1.79 1.42
C LEU A 88 -12.60 2.69 2.66
N SER A 89 -12.48 2.14 3.86
CA SER A 89 -12.71 2.82 5.16
C SER A 89 -12.07 4.20 5.26
N ASN A 90 -10.79 4.33 4.89
CA ASN A 90 -10.08 5.61 4.92
C ASN A 90 -10.70 6.64 3.97
N GLN A 91 -11.14 6.20 2.79
CA GLN A 91 -11.73 7.08 1.78
C GLN A 91 -13.13 7.54 2.20
N ILE A 92 -13.91 6.62 2.79
CA ILE A 92 -15.21 6.94 3.40
C ILE A 92 -15.04 8.00 4.49
N ARG A 93 -14.08 7.80 5.41
CA ARG A 93 -13.81 8.75 6.50
C ARG A 93 -13.42 10.14 5.98
N ARG A 94 -12.68 10.21 4.87
CA ARG A 94 -12.28 11.46 4.22
C ARG A 94 -13.39 12.10 3.37
N LYS A 95 -14.57 11.46 3.28
CA LYS A 95 -15.73 11.93 2.50
C LYS A 95 -15.42 12.16 1.02
N HIS A 96 -14.50 11.38 0.46
CA HIS A 96 -14.32 11.39 -0.99
C HIS A 96 -15.50 10.68 -1.66
N PRO A 97 -16.00 11.17 -2.81
CA PRO A 97 -16.91 10.40 -3.63
C PRO A 97 -16.23 9.11 -4.08
N ILE A 98 -16.84 7.98 -3.73
CA ILE A 98 -16.37 6.65 -4.10
C ILE A 98 -17.42 6.02 -5.00
N PHE A 99 -16.96 5.45 -6.10
CA PHE A 99 -17.76 4.72 -7.07
C PHE A 99 -17.29 3.27 -7.09
N LEU A 100 -18.23 2.35 -7.00
CA LEU A 100 -17.96 0.93 -7.06
C LEU A 100 -18.54 0.39 -8.35
N VAL A 101 -17.68 -0.13 -9.23
CA VAL A 101 -18.05 -0.69 -10.52
C VAL A 101 -18.04 -2.21 -10.40
N GLY A 102 -19.18 -2.85 -10.60
CA GLY A 102 -19.30 -4.30 -10.43
C GLY A 102 -20.64 -4.85 -10.93
N ASN A 103 -20.70 -6.17 -11.07
CA ASN A 103 -21.84 -6.87 -11.67
C ASN A 103 -22.92 -7.29 -10.65
N THR A 104 -22.69 -7.07 -9.36
CA THR A 104 -23.58 -7.53 -8.28
C THR A 104 -24.31 -6.38 -7.59
N ALA A 105 -25.50 -6.68 -7.08
CA ALA A 105 -26.28 -5.81 -6.21
C ALA A 105 -25.59 -5.68 -4.85
N ILE A 106 -24.53 -4.87 -4.80
CA ILE A 106 -23.86 -4.52 -3.56
C ILE A 106 -24.81 -3.59 -2.81
N SER A 107 -25.55 -4.11 -1.83
CA SER A 107 -26.61 -3.38 -1.12
C SER A 107 -26.04 -2.43 -0.07
N ASP A 108 -25.17 -1.51 -0.51
CA ASP A 108 -24.46 -0.60 0.38
C ASP A 108 -24.74 0.86 0.02
N THR A 109 -25.32 1.58 0.98
CA THR A 109 -25.73 2.97 0.81
C THR A 109 -24.56 3.96 0.84
N ASN A 110 -23.36 3.51 1.21
CA ASN A 110 -22.20 4.40 1.36
C ASN A 110 -21.37 4.56 0.08
N PHE A 111 -21.71 3.81 -0.97
CA PHE A 111 -21.00 3.84 -2.25
C PHE A 111 -21.95 4.23 -3.39
N ASN A 112 -21.40 4.90 -4.40
CA ASN A 112 -22.13 5.10 -5.65
C ASN A 112 -21.90 3.87 -6.53
N LEU A 113 -22.93 3.03 -6.67
CA LEU A 113 -22.85 1.85 -7.54
C LEU A 113 -22.91 2.29 -9.01
N SER A 114 -22.14 1.62 -9.86
CA SER A 114 -22.11 1.90 -11.29
C SER A 114 -21.94 0.62 -12.09
N THR A 115 -22.61 0.54 -13.24
CA THR A 115 -22.54 -0.60 -14.16
C THR A 115 -21.27 -0.62 -15.00
N SER A 116 -20.60 0.51 -15.13
CA SER A 116 -19.33 0.65 -15.86
C SER A 116 -18.50 1.80 -15.30
N CYS A 117 -17.20 1.83 -15.66
CA CYS A 117 -16.34 2.98 -15.36
C CYS A 117 -16.84 4.26 -16.01
N VAL A 118 -17.41 4.20 -17.21
CA VAL A 118 -17.97 5.36 -17.90
C VAL A 118 -19.18 5.91 -17.15
N ASP A 119 -20.06 5.05 -16.64
CA ASP A 119 -21.21 5.47 -15.84
C ASP A 119 -20.77 6.12 -14.52
N ALA A 120 -19.76 5.54 -13.86
CA ALA A 120 -19.13 6.11 -12.67
C ALA A 120 -18.53 7.49 -12.95
N LEU A 121 -17.77 7.64 -14.05
CA LEU A 121 -17.16 8.90 -14.46
C LEU A 121 -18.21 9.99 -14.78
N ASN A 122 -19.29 9.62 -15.47
CA ASN A 122 -20.40 10.52 -15.76
C ASN A 122 -21.11 10.98 -14.48
N THR A 123 -21.31 10.09 -13.51
CA THR A 123 -21.89 10.43 -12.21
C THR A 123 -20.95 11.32 -11.40
N ALA A 124 -19.66 10.96 -11.34
CA ALA A 124 -18.61 11.74 -10.68
C ALA A 124 -18.52 13.15 -11.24
N SER A 125 -18.59 13.31 -12.56
CA SER A 125 -18.56 14.61 -13.24
C SER A 125 -19.72 15.53 -12.81
N LYS A 126 -20.93 14.99 -12.59
CA LYS A 126 -22.06 15.75 -12.03
C LYS A 126 -21.81 16.18 -10.58
N MET A 127 -21.27 15.27 -9.75
CA MET A 127 -20.99 15.56 -8.33
C MET A 127 -19.85 16.56 -8.16
N LEU A 128 -18.86 16.52 -9.05
CA LEU A 128 -17.66 17.36 -9.02
C LEU A 128 -17.82 18.66 -9.82
N LYS A 129 -19.07 19.10 -10.09
CA LYS A 129 -19.35 20.34 -10.85
C LYS A 129 -18.63 21.58 -10.34
N LYS A 130 -18.33 21.66 -9.04
CA LYS A 130 -17.58 22.78 -8.43
C LYS A 130 -16.14 22.92 -8.97
N TYR A 131 -15.60 21.87 -9.60
CA TYR A 131 -14.27 21.86 -10.22
C TYR A 131 -14.30 22.10 -11.73
N SER A 132 -15.49 22.21 -12.33
CA SER A 132 -15.65 22.38 -13.79
C SER A 132 -15.61 23.85 -14.20
N HIS A 133 -14.90 24.14 -15.30
CA HIS A 133 -14.78 25.48 -15.85
C HIS A 133 -16.10 25.90 -16.50
N GLY A 134 -16.77 26.90 -15.93
CA GLY A 134 -18.05 27.39 -16.44
C GLY A 134 -19.26 26.50 -16.12
N GLY A 135 -19.12 25.53 -15.22
CA GLY A 135 -20.24 24.72 -14.68
C GLY A 135 -20.94 23.80 -15.70
N LYS A 136 -20.39 23.62 -16.91
CA LYS A 136 -21.00 22.81 -17.96
C LYS A 136 -20.46 21.39 -17.94
N TYR A 137 -21.35 20.43 -17.73
CA TYR A 137 -21.10 19.00 -17.85
C TYR A 137 -20.89 18.60 -19.32
N SER A 138 -19.90 17.76 -19.57
CA SER A 138 -19.71 17.08 -20.86
C SER A 138 -19.81 15.57 -20.61
N PRO A 139 -20.73 14.86 -21.28
CA PRO A 139 -20.79 13.40 -21.18
C PRO A 139 -19.46 12.77 -21.62
N ILE A 140 -19.05 11.74 -20.90
CA ILE A 140 -17.87 10.94 -21.19
C ILE A 140 -18.33 9.71 -21.96
N SER A 141 -17.77 9.51 -23.16
CA SER A 141 -17.95 8.29 -23.94
C SER A 141 -16.88 7.25 -23.60
N GLU A 142 -17.12 6.00 -23.99
CA GLU A 142 -16.11 4.92 -23.87
C GLU A 142 -14.83 5.26 -24.62
N SER A 143 -14.93 5.76 -25.86
CA SER A 143 -13.76 6.18 -26.64
C SER A 143 -12.93 7.23 -25.92
N TYR A 144 -13.59 8.26 -25.37
CA TYR A 144 -12.91 9.31 -24.63
C TYR A 144 -12.22 8.76 -23.37
N TYR A 145 -12.91 7.90 -22.62
CA TYR A 145 -12.35 7.24 -21.45
C TYR A 145 -11.07 6.44 -21.79
N LEU A 146 -11.11 5.63 -22.84
CA LEU A 146 -9.97 4.81 -23.26
C LEU A 146 -8.78 5.66 -23.72
N GLU A 147 -9.02 6.76 -24.42
CA GLU A 147 -7.98 7.68 -24.91
C GLU A 147 -7.34 8.53 -23.80
N HIS A 148 -8.10 8.85 -22.74
CA HIS A 148 -7.68 9.83 -21.72
C HIS A 148 -7.46 9.22 -20.33
N ARG A 149 -7.54 7.90 -20.19
CA ARG A 149 -7.05 7.20 -18.98
C ARG A 149 -5.54 7.03 -19.09
N HIS A 150 -4.82 7.55 -18.10
CA HIS A 150 -3.38 7.41 -18.04
C HIS A 150 -3.02 6.36 -16.98
N ALA A 151 -2.26 5.34 -17.38
CA ALA A 151 -1.74 4.37 -16.43
C ALA A 151 -0.86 5.08 -15.40
N VAL A 152 -1.02 4.72 -14.12
CA VAL A 152 -0.17 5.20 -13.03
C VAL A 152 0.81 4.09 -12.71
N ASN A 153 2.10 4.40 -12.79
CA ASN A 153 3.15 3.53 -12.29
C ASN A 153 3.55 3.98 -10.87
N PHE A 154 3.71 3.02 -9.97
CA PHE A 154 4.20 3.26 -8.61
C PHE A 154 5.71 3.08 -8.47
N ASP A 155 6.44 2.90 -9.57
CA ASP A 155 7.90 3.04 -9.63
C ASP A 155 8.29 4.52 -9.55
N ILE A 156 8.04 5.12 -8.38
CA ILE A 156 8.20 6.55 -8.09
C ILE A 156 9.50 6.85 -7.33
N SER A 157 10.23 5.82 -6.95
CA SER A 157 11.35 5.89 -6.02
C SER A 157 12.57 5.21 -6.60
N LYS A 158 13.75 5.72 -6.27
CA LYS A 158 15.03 5.07 -6.60
C LYS A 158 15.54 4.20 -5.45
N ILE A 159 14.77 4.06 -4.36
CA ILE A 159 15.14 3.22 -3.23
C ILE A 159 15.03 1.76 -3.65
N GLY A 160 16.19 1.13 -3.76
CA GLY A 160 16.30 -0.31 -3.97
C GLY A 160 15.95 -1.04 -2.68
N HIS A 161 15.27 -2.18 -2.80
CA HIS A 161 14.92 -3.00 -1.65
C HIS A 161 15.09 -4.49 -1.93
N ASN A 162 15.32 -5.26 -0.86
CA ASN A 162 15.34 -6.71 -0.88
C ASN A 162 14.64 -7.27 0.36
N CYS A 163 13.87 -8.33 0.14
CA CYS A 163 12.92 -8.85 1.11
C CYS A 163 13.09 -10.37 1.25
N LEU A 164 13.42 -10.83 2.45
CA LEU A 164 13.66 -12.24 2.76
C LEU A 164 12.81 -12.67 3.95
N ASN A 165 12.27 -13.89 3.94
CA ASN A 165 11.68 -14.49 5.14
C ASN A 165 12.66 -15.47 5.79
N TRP A 166 12.63 -15.60 7.12
CA TRP A 166 13.27 -16.69 7.84
C TRP A 166 12.25 -17.53 8.61
N LYS A 167 12.55 -18.83 8.71
CA LYS A 167 11.67 -19.83 9.29
C LYS A 167 12.37 -20.58 10.41
N ILE A 168 11.60 -20.99 11.41
CA ILE A 168 11.99 -21.96 12.44
C ILE A 168 10.97 -23.09 12.40
N ASN A 169 11.42 -24.34 12.29
CA ASN A 169 10.55 -25.52 12.19
C ASN A 169 9.44 -25.37 11.12
N GLU A 170 9.82 -24.90 9.93
CA GLU A 170 8.94 -24.65 8.76
C GLU A 170 7.90 -23.52 8.91
N GLN A 171 7.70 -22.99 10.12
CA GLN A 171 6.85 -21.84 10.37
C GLN A 171 7.55 -20.54 9.99
N ASN A 172 6.83 -19.62 9.34
CA ASN A 172 7.36 -18.28 9.09
C ASN A 172 7.45 -17.53 10.42
N ILE A 173 8.67 -17.17 10.82
CA ILE A 173 8.91 -16.49 12.09
C ILE A 173 9.10 -15.00 11.85
N GLY A 174 9.85 -14.63 10.82
CA GLY A 174 10.05 -13.21 10.55
C GLY A 174 10.46 -12.87 9.14
N ALA A 175 10.47 -11.58 8.89
CA ALA A 175 10.84 -10.98 7.62
C ALA A 175 12.02 -10.02 7.81
N TYR A 176 12.92 -10.02 6.85
CA TYR A 176 14.05 -9.12 6.73
C TYR A 176 13.82 -8.25 5.49
N VAL A 177 13.87 -6.93 5.68
CA VAL A 177 13.72 -5.95 4.61
C VAL A 177 14.93 -5.04 4.61
N SER A 178 15.79 -5.11 3.60
CA SER A 178 16.90 -4.18 3.43
C SER A 178 16.57 -3.12 2.40
N MET A 179 16.91 -1.88 2.71
CA MET A 179 16.71 -0.71 1.84
C MET A 179 18.07 -0.09 1.49
N SER A 180 18.15 0.43 0.27
CA SER A 180 19.38 1.02 -0.27
C SER A 180 19.07 2.18 -1.21
N GLY A 181 19.96 3.16 -1.25
CA GLY A 181 19.82 4.34 -2.10
C GLY A 181 19.95 5.64 -1.31
N GLU A 182 19.70 6.74 -1.98
CA GLU A 182 19.74 8.08 -1.40
C GLU A 182 18.30 8.51 -1.06
N LEU A 183 18.07 8.92 0.19
CA LEU A 183 16.80 9.49 0.64
C LEU A 183 17.01 11.00 0.87
N PRO A 184 16.61 11.86 -0.09
CA PRO A 184 16.83 13.30 0.02
C PRO A 184 16.16 13.89 1.27
N PRO A 185 16.75 14.92 1.90
CA PRO A 185 16.18 15.50 3.11
C PRO A 185 14.88 16.28 2.85
N GLY A 186 14.02 16.29 3.86
CA GLY A 186 12.78 17.07 3.86
C GLY A 186 11.80 16.69 2.73
N SER A 187 11.07 17.67 2.19
CA SER A 187 10.04 17.39 1.19
C SER A 187 10.55 16.79 -0.13
N ALA A 188 11.86 16.83 -0.38
CA ALA A 188 12.45 16.22 -1.57
C ALA A 188 12.43 14.68 -1.50
N GLY A 189 12.47 14.10 -0.30
CA GLY A 189 12.41 12.64 -0.06
C GLY A 189 11.01 12.08 0.13
N TYR A 190 9.95 12.90 0.10
CA TYR A 190 8.60 12.50 0.46
C TYR A 190 8.07 11.26 -0.32
N LEU A 191 8.35 11.17 -1.62
CA LEU A 191 7.91 10.02 -2.43
C LEU A 191 8.67 8.74 -2.08
N ASP A 192 9.97 8.86 -1.80
CA ASP A 192 10.80 7.74 -1.35
C ASP A 192 10.38 7.27 0.04
N ALA A 193 10.08 8.19 0.96
CA ALA A 193 9.55 7.88 2.29
C ALA A 193 8.18 7.18 2.23
N LEU A 194 7.30 7.61 1.32
CA LEU A 194 6.05 6.90 1.05
C LEU A 194 6.28 5.49 0.50
N GLU A 195 7.23 5.31 -0.42
CA GLU A 195 7.54 3.99 -0.96
C GLU A 195 8.02 3.04 0.14
N ILE A 196 8.93 3.50 1.00
CA ILE A 196 9.41 2.76 2.19
C ILE A 196 8.25 2.32 3.07
N LYS A 197 7.35 3.25 3.43
CA LYS A 197 6.15 2.99 4.22
C LYS A 197 5.26 1.92 3.58
N TRP A 198 5.01 2.03 2.27
CA TRP A 198 4.15 1.09 1.55
C TRP A 198 4.78 -0.29 1.41
N LEU A 199 6.08 -0.36 1.12
CA LEU A 199 6.82 -1.61 1.07
C LEU A 199 6.72 -2.40 2.38
N LEU A 200 7.00 -1.75 3.51
CA LEU A 200 6.94 -2.40 4.83
C LEU A 200 5.53 -2.94 5.15
N ARG A 201 4.49 -2.17 4.79
CA ARG A 201 3.09 -2.62 4.94
C ARG A 201 2.78 -3.82 4.05
N LYS A 202 3.23 -3.80 2.78
CA LYS A 202 3.05 -4.92 1.84
C LYS A 202 3.72 -6.19 2.36
N VAL A 203 4.97 -6.09 2.82
CA VAL A 203 5.68 -7.22 3.43
C VAL A 203 4.89 -7.79 4.61
N CYS A 204 4.48 -6.95 5.56
CA CYS A 204 3.75 -7.42 6.75
C CYS A 204 2.41 -8.10 6.44
N ILE A 205 1.69 -7.61 5.42
CA ILE A 205 0.40 -8.20 5.02
C ILE A 205 0.61 -9.53 4.28
N LEU A 206 1.61 -9.60 3.40
CA LEU A 206 1.82 -10.76 2.54
C LEU A 206 2.57 -11.90 3.25
N SER A 207 3.58 -11.57 4.07
CA SER A 207 4.35 -12.60 4.79
C SER A 207 3.82 -12.89 6.19
N LYS A 208 2.98 -12.01 6.78
CA LYS A 208 2.48 -12.12 8.16
C LYS A 208 3.58 -12.50 9.16
N PRO A 209 4.70 -11.76 9.19
CA PRO A 209 5.82 -12.13 10.02
C PRO A 209 5.48 -11.89 11.50
N ARG A 210 5.96 -12.75 12.41
CA ARG A 210 5.87 -12.49 13.86
C ARG A 210 6.90 -11.47 14.31
N ALA A 211 8.05 -11.42 13.62
CA ALA A 211 9.12 -10.47 13.87
C ALA A 211 9.65 -9.85 12.57
N LEU A 212 10.12 -8.61 12.63
CA LEU A 212 10.58 -7.86 11.47
C LEU A 212 11.97 -7.27 11.74
N VAL A 213 12.90 -7.45 10.80
CA VAL A 213 14.17 -6.72 10.79
C VAL A 213 14.20 -5.81 9.58
N VAL A 214 14.40 -4.52 9.78
CA VAL A 214 14.54 -3.52 8.73
C VAL A 214 15.98 -3.04 8.69
N ASP A 215 16.69 -3.30 7.60
CA ASP A 215 18.07 -2.86 7.40
C ASP A 215 18.13 -1.55 6.63
N LEU A 216 18.58 -0.51 7.31
CA LEU A 216 18.74 0.85 6.79
C LEU A 216 20.23 1.22 6.63
N SER A 217 21.14 0.25 6.76
CA SER A 217 22.59 0.50 6.71
C SER A 217 23.11 0.99 5.37
N HIS A 218 22.35 0.73 4.30
CA HIS A 218 22.65 1.16 2.94
C HIS A 218 21.73 2.30 2.47
N LEU A 219 20.88 2.85 3.35
CA LEU A 219 20.06 4.01 3.06
C LEU A 219 20.80 5.28 3.48
N ASP A 220 21.23 6.07 2.50
CA ASP A 220 21.86 7.38 2.73
C ASP A 220 20.78 8.40 3.08
N TYR A 221 20.48 8.48 4.38
CA TYR A 221 19.50 9.39 4.96
C TYR A 221 20.20 10.34 5.93
N GLN A 222 19.90 11.63 5.78
CA GLN A 222 20.53 12.69 6.58
C GLN A 222 19.61 13.17 7.71
N TRP A 223 18.42 13.69 7.36
CA TRP A 223 17.41 14.23 8.28
C TRP A 223 16.07 14.50 7.55
N GLY A 224 14.94 14.55 8.28
CA GLY A 224 13.61 14.87 7.74
C GLY A 224 12.48 14.18 8.52
N ASP A 225 11.30 14.79 8.63
CA ASP A 225 10.20 14.31 9.48
C ASP A 225 9.20 13.38 8.76
N ASP A 226 9.60 12.83 7.60
CA ASP A 226 8.71 12.15 6.65
C ASP A 226 8.77 10.62 6.69
N LEU A 227 9.73 10.04 7.42
CA LEU A 227 9.91 8.59 7.54
C LEU A 227 8.85 7.93 8.44
N ASP A 228 7.94 7.16 7.83
CA ASP A 228 7.02 6.24 8.52
C ASP A 228 7.53 4.80 8.40
N LEU A 229 8.37 4.40 9.36
CA LEU A 229 9.07 3.11 9.38
C LEU A 229 8.30 1.96 10.05
N TYR A 230 7.18 2.25 10.72
CA TYR A 230 6.46 1.25 11.51
C TYR A 230 5.23 0.75 10.76
N PRO A 231 5.24 -0.49 10.24
CA PRO A 231 4.02 -1.10 9.78
C PRO A 231 3.06 -1.28 10.96
N GLY A 232 1.75 -1.16 10.73
CA GLY A 232 0.73 -0.99 11.79
C GLY A 232 0.72 -2.06 12.90
N ASN A 233 1.30 -3.23 12.66
CA ASN A 233 1.38 -4.32 13.62
C ASN A 233 2.55 -4.16 14.62
N PHE A 234 3.46 -3.20 14.40
CA PHE A 234 4.74 -3.06 15.10
C PHE A 234 4.92 -1.70 15.80
N TRP A 235 3.88 -0.90 15.91
CA TRP A 235 3.89 0.46 16.48
C TRP A 235 4.29 0.60 17.97
N GLN A 236 4.31 -0.47 18.76
CA GLN A 236 4.65 -0.38 20.18
C GLN A 236 6.17 -0.41 20.41
N PRO A 237 6.69 0.24 21.47
CA PRO A 237 8.12 0.20 21.79
C PRO A 237 8.67 -1.21 22.09
N ASP A 238 7.81 -2.11 22.54
CA ASP A 238 8.12 -3.52 22.84
C ASP A 238 7.81 -4.46 21.67
N SER A 239 7.40 -3.92 20.52
CA SER A 239 7.09 -4.73 19.35
C SER A 239 8.32 -5.48 18.84
N LEU A 240 8.06 -6.60 18.17
CA LEU A 240 9.06 -7.50 17.61
C LEU A 240 9.66 -6.96 16.30
N ILE A 241 10.08 -5.69 16.29
CA ILE A 241 10.78 -5.04 15.18
C ILE A 241 12.16 -4.60 15.61
N ARG A 242 13.16 -4.77 14.74
CA ARG A 242 14.51 -4.21 14.92
C ARG A 242 14.97 -3.49 13.66
N PHE A 243 15.69 -2.39 13.86
CA PHE A 243 16.25 -1.56 12.80
C PHE A 243 17.76 -1.64 12.83
N ILE A 244 18.37 -2.09 11.75
CA ILE A 244 19.83 -2.07 11.59
C ILE A 244 20.21 -0.68 11.11
N ILE A 245 20.82 0.10 12.00
CA ILE A 245 21.21 1.49 11.74
C ILE A 245 22.69 1.65 12.11
N PRO A 246 23.55 2.10 11.17
CA PRO A 246 24.96 2.37 11.46
C PRO A 246 25.09 3.35 12.61
N HIS A 247 26.03 3.11 13.53
CA HIS A 247 26.21 3.93 14.74
C HIS A 247 26.29 5.44 14.42
N LYS A 248 26.98 5.80 13.33
CA LYS A 248 27.13 7.18 12.86
C LYS A 248 25.82 7.88 12.45
N LEU A 249 24.76 7.12 12.14
CA LEU A 249 23.46 7.63 11.69
C LEU A 249 22.38 7.56 12.77
N ARG A 250 22.62 6.92 13.92
CA ARG A 250 21.58 6.69 14.95
C ARG A 250 20.90 7.98 15.42
N SER A 251 21.65 9.08 15.54
CA SER A 251 21.08 10.38 15.90
C SER A 251 20.03 10.86 14.90
N SER A 252 20.25 10.65 13.60
CA SER A 252 19.30 11.03 12.54
C SER A 252 17.99 10.24 12.61
N TYR A 253 18.03 9.02 13.17
CA TYR A 253 16.85 8.16 13.29
C TYR A 253 16.16 8.23 14.66
N SER A 254 16.75 8.92 15.64
CA SER A 254 16.24 8.97 17.02
C SER A 254 14.84 9.57 17.18
N GLY A 255 14.39 10.38 16.21
CA GLY A 255 13.03 10.93 16.17
C GLY A 255 11.96 9.94 15.67
N PHE A 256 12.36 8.84 15.02
CA PHE A 256 11.46 7.89 14.36
C PHE A 256 11.54 6.51 14.98
N VAL A 257 12.75 6.08 15.38
CA VAL A 257 13.03 4.73 15.87
C VAL A 257 13.37 4.77 17.34
N HIS A 258 12.71 3.93 18.13
CA HIS A 258 13.04 3.77 19.54
C HIS A 258 14.44 3.16 19.71
N GLU A 259 15.21 3.68 20.68
CA GLU A 259 16.60 3.26 20.91
C GLU A 259 16.73 1.75 21.18
N ASN A 260 15.77 1.16 21.91
CA ASN A 260 15.71 -0.27 22.20
C ASN A 260 15.39 -1.14 20.97
N GLN A 261 14.98 -0.54 19.86
CA GLN A 261 14.70 -1.22 18.60
C GLN A 261 15.85 -1.07 17.61
N MET A 262 16.93 -0.38 17.96
CA MET A 262 18.12 -0.26 17.11
C MET A 262 19.08 -1.43 17.34
N SER A 263 19.61 -1.99 16.26
CA SER A 263 20.59 -3.07 16.27
C SER A 263 21.77 -2.76 15.38
N GLU A 264 22.89 -3.45 15.59
CA GLU A 264 24.12 -3.24 14.81
C GLU A 264 24.16 -4.06 13.53
N ASN A 265 23.54 -5.25 13.54
CA ASN A 265 23.55 -6.17 12.42
C ASN A 265 22.37 -7.16 12.52
N PHE A 266 22.14 -7.88 11.41
CA PHE A 266 21.05 -8.84 11.31
C PHE A 266 21.14 -9.99 12.32
N ALA A 267 22.35 -10.53 12.56
CA ALA A 267 22.52 -11.69 13.43
C ALA A 267 22.08 -11.39 14.88
N SER A 268 22.53 -10.25 15.42
CA SER A 268 22.15 -9.79 16.76
C SER A 268 20.66 -9.47 16.86
N ALA A 269 20.11 -8.69 15.92
CA ALA A 269 18.69 -8.35 15.86
C ALA A 269 17.81 -9.60 15.83
N ARG A 270 18.17 -10.56 14.98
CA ARG A 270 17.44 -11.82 14.82
C ARG A 270 17.49 -12.64 16.10
N GLN A 271 18.67 -12.83 16.70
CA GLN A 271 18.82 -13.62 17.92
C GLN A 271 18.00 -13.04 19.08
N GLU A 272 17.96 -11.72 19.22
CA GLU A 272 17.16 -11.03 20.22
C GLU A 272 15.66 -11.29 19.99
N LEU A 273 15.17 -11.07 18.78
CA LEU A 273 13.77 -11.30 18.41
C LEU A 273 13.34 -12.76 18.63
N GLU A 274 14.19 -13.72 18.27
CA GLU A 274 13.93 -15.15 18.53
C GLU A 274 13.87 -15.47 20.02
N SER A 275 14.70 -14.82 20.83
CA SER A 275 14.70 -15.00 22.29
C SER A 275 13.42 -14.46 22.90
N LEU A 276 12.96 -13.28 22.46
CA LEU A 276 11.69 -12.69 22.90
C LEU A 276 10.49 -13.54 22.50
N ILE A 277 10.50 -14.12 21.29
CA ILE A 277 9.45 -15.03 20.83
C ILE A 277 9.38 -16.29 21.70
N LYS A 278 10.53 -16.83 22.10
CA LYS A 278 10.60 -18.02 22.98
C LYS A 278 10.15 -17.69 24.41
N GLY A 279 10.53 -16.51 24.94
CA GLY A 279 10.16 -16.07 26.28
C GLY A 279 8.68 -15.71 26.45
N ASN A 280 8.01 -15.31 25.37
CA ASN A 280 6.56 -15.02 25.37
C ASN A 280 5.69 -16.26 25.04
N GLY A 281 6.29 -17.45 25.05
CA GLY A 281 5.64 -18.72 24.73
C GLY A 281 5.11 -19.52 25.93
N ASP A 282 5.09 -18.92 27.13
CA ASP A 282 4.51 -19.49 28.35
C ASP A 282 3.05 -19.05 28.58
#